data_AF-A0A146KUI7-F1
#
_entry.id   AF-A0A146KUI7-F1
#
_cell.length_a   1.000
_cell.length_b   1.000
_cell.length_c   1.000
_cell.angle_alpha   90.00
_cell.angle_beta   90.00
_cell.angle_gamma   90.00
#
_symmetry.space_group_name_H-M   'P 1'
#
loop_
_entity.id
_entity.type
_entity.pdbx_description
1 polymer ?
#
loop_
_entity_poly.entity_id
_entity_poly.type
_entity_poly.pdbx_seq_one_letter_code
_entity_poly.pdbx_strand_id
1 'polypeptide(L)'
;VGVSFHVGSGCGDPEVFRRAIATSRQIFDFAESLGYHFNLLDLGGGYPGQHDSSILEIAGIINSALEDYFPDPSVHIIAEPGRYYVCSAYTLACNVHSIRGVATKDPVTEAPSTHYMYYINDGVYGSFNCVLYDHQHVVGQPLKEYPHSKLHSSSIWGPTCDGLDQVVEETLLPEL
;
A
#
# COMPACT_ATOMS: atom_id res chain seq x y z
N VAL A 1 -29.85 11.26 -3.49
CA VAL A 1 -29.45 10.36 -4.58
C VAL A 1 -28.82 9.08 -4.06
N GLY A 2 -27.99 9.12 -3.00
CA GLY A 2 -27.37 7.91 -2.44
C GLY A 2 -26.56 8.14 -1.18
N VAL A 3 -25.80 7.11 -0.79
CA VAL A 3 -24.80 7.13 0.30
C VAL A 3 -23.47 6.63 -0.23
N SER A 4 -22.37 7.20 0.25
CA SER A 4 -21.02 6.68 0.04
C SER A 4 -20.33 6.43 1.38
N PHE A 5 -19.38 5.49 1.38
CA PHE A 5 -18.44 5.31 2.48
C PHE A 5 -17.04 4.98 1.93
N HIS A 6 -16.02 5.12 2.75
CA HIS A 6 -14.66 4.71 2.41
C HIS A 6 -14.01 4.05 3.63
N VAL A 7 -13.57 2.80 3.50
CA VAL A 7 -13.08 1.99 4.64
C VAL A 7 -11.64 2.31 5.05
N GLY A 8 -10.94 3.08 4.23
CA GLY A 8 -9.53 3.44 4.41
C GLY A 8 -8.62 2.66 3.46
N SER A 9 -7.57 3.32 2.96
CA SER A 9 -6.59 2.65 2.09
C SER A 9 -5.76 1.68 2.92
N GLY A 10 -5.57 0.44 2.43
CA GLY A 10 -4.84 -0.59 3.17
C GLY A 10 -5.57 -1.08 4.43
N CYS A 11 -6.91 -1.06 4.44
CA CYS A 11 -7.68 -1.57 5.57
C CYS A 11 -7.40 -3.07 5.77
N GLY A 12 -6.86 -3.44 6.94
CA GLY A 12 -6.53 -4.81 7.29
C GLY A 12 -7.70 -5.63 7.87
N ASP A 13 -8.90 -5.06 7.97
CA ASP A 13 -10.10 -5.72 8.50
C ASP A 13 -11.20 -5.76 7.41
N PRO A 14 -11.29 -6.83 6.61
CA PRO A 14 -12.27 -6.95 5.52
C PRO A 14 -13.74 -6.81 5.96
N GLU A 15 -14.08 -7.19 7.20
CA GLU A 15 -15.47 -7.13 7.72
C GLU A 15 -16.00 -5.69 7.89
N VAL A 16 -15.12 -4.69 7.84
CA VAL A 16 -15.54 -3.29 7.85
C VAL A 16 -16.47 -2.95 6.68
N PHE A 17 -16.30 -3.58 5.52
CA PHE A 17 -17.20 -3.39 4.38
C PHE A 17 -18.62 -3.81 4.71
N ARG A 18 -18.80 -4.98 5.34
CA ARG A 18 -20.12 -5.47 5.74
C ARG A 18 -20.78 -4.51 6.73
N ARG A 19 -20.04 -4.03 7.73
CA ARG A 19 -20.54 -3.04 8.70
C ARG A 19 -20.94 -1.74 8.01
N ALA A 20 -20.12 -1.23 7.09
CA ALA A 20 -20.39 0.00 6.37
C ALA A 20 -21.61 -0.12 5.43
N ILE A 21 -21.77 -1.25 4.75
CA ILE A 21 -22.95 -1.56 3.94
C ILE A 21 -24.20 -1.62 4.83
N ALA A 22 -24.14 -2.33 5.97
CA ALA A 22 -25.26 -2.40 6.91
C ALA A 22 -25.67 -1.01 7.45
N THR A 23 -24.70 -0.17 7.81
CA THR A 23 -24.97 1.22 8.23
C THR A 23 -25.52 2.06 7.09
N SER A 24 -25.03 1.89 5.86
CA SER A 24 -25.55 2.59 4.69
C SER A 24 -27.03 2.27 4.46
N ARG A 25 -27.45 1.02 4.69
CA ARG A 25 -28.87 0.62 4.63
C ARG A 25 -29.73 1.40 5.63
N GLN A 26 -29.27 1.53 6.87
CA GLN A 26 -29.97 2.31 7.90
C GLN A 26 -30.14 3.78 7.48
N ILE A 27 -29.14 4.34 6.79
CA ILE A 27 -29.20 5.72 6.29
C ILE A 27 -30.19 5.83 5.11
N PHE A 28 -30.22 4.85 4.20
CA PHE A 28 -31.23 4.84 3.14
C PHE A 28 -32.66 4.80 3.72
N ASP A 29 -32.92 3.94 4.71
CA ASP A 29 -34.24 3.79 5.33
C ASP A 29 -34.66 5.09 6.05
N PHE A 30 -33.70 5.72 6.74
CA PHE A 30 -33.92 7.02 7.35
C PHE A 30 -34.23 8.10 6.31
N ALA A 31 -33.50 8.12 5.19
CA ALA A 31 -33.75 9.07 4.10
C ALA A 31 -35.13 8.87 3.47
N GLU A 32 -35.58 7.62 3.31
CA GLU A 32 -36.93 7.29 2.84
C GLU A 32 -38.01 7.82 3.78
N SER A 33 -37.80 7.72 5.10
CA SER A 33 -38.72 8.30 6.10
C SER A 33 -38.86 9.83 6.00
N LEU A 34 -37.88 10.50 5.38
CA LEU A 34 -37.87 11.93 5.11
C LEU A 34 -38.38 12.28 3.70
N GLY A 35 -38.81 11.29 2.91
CA GLY A 35 -39.32 11.48 1.54
C GLY A 35 -38.24 11.51 0.46
N TYR A 36 -37.00 11.11 0.77
CA TYR A 36 -35.95 10.93 -0.24
C TYR A 36 -35.94 9.50 -0.76
N HIS A 37 -35.88 9.33 -2.08
CA HIS A 37 -35.69 8.03 -2.72
C HIS A 37 -34.25 7.90 -3.20
N PHE A 38 -33.43 7.19 -2.44
CA PHE A 38 -32.04 6.90 -2.80
C PHE A 38 -31.97 5.66 -3.68
N ASN A 39 -31.08 5.69 -4.67
CA ASN A 39 -30.88 4.61 -5.63
C ASN A 39 -29.39 4.41 -5.97
N LEU A 40 -28.47 4.94 -5.16
CA LEU A 40 -27.03 4.85 -5.38
C LEU A 40 -26.32 4.50 -4.07
N LEU A 41 -25.54 3.41 -4.08
CA LEU A 41 -24.59 3.08 -3.03
C LEU A 41 -23.18 3.09 -3.61
N ASP A 42 -22.30 3.85 -2.99
CA ASP A 42 -20.89 3.91 -3.34
C ASP A 42 -20.04 3.26 -2.23
N LEU A 43 -19.34 2.19 -2.58
CA LEU A 43 -18.53 1.38 -1.68
C LEU A 43 -17.14 2.00 -1.39
N GLY A 44 -16.79 3.09 -2.08
CA GLY A 44 -15.51 3.76 -1.96
C GLY A 44 -14.33 2.90 -2.36
N GLY A 45 -13.18 3.13 -1.74
CA GLY A 45 -11.92 2.44 -2.01
C GLY A 45 -11.48 1.50 -0.88
N GLY A 46 -10.17 1.27 -0.78
CA GLY A 46 -9.57 0.41 0.25
C GLY A 46 -9.17 -0.99 -0.22
N TYR A 47 -9.48 -1.34 -1.47
CA TYR A 47 -9.12 -2.61 -2.07
C TYR A 47 -7.60 -2.78 -2.25
N PRO A 48 -7.05 -3.98 -2.00
CA PRO A 48 -5.62 -4.24 -2.11
C PRO A 48 -5.19 -4.30 -3.58
N GLY A 49 -3.96 -3.85 -3.89
CA GLY A 49 -3.44 -3.82 -5.27
C GLY A 49 -2.04 -4.41 -5.45
N GLN A 50 -1.47 -4.97 -4.39
CA GLN A 50 -0.13 -5.58 -4.40
C GLN A 50 -0.16 -6.93 -5.13
N HIS A 51 0.96 -7.36 -5.69
CA HIS A 51 1.06 -8.59 -6.50
C HIS A 51 0.69 -9.87 -5.72
N ASP A 52 0.96 -9.90 -4.43
CA ASP A 52 0.70 -11.01 -3.51
C ASP A 52 -0.62 -10.88 -2.76
N SER A 53 -1.39 -9.82 -3.02
CA SER A 53 -2.69 -9.59 -2.40
C SER A 53 -3.85 -10.15 -3.24
N SER A 54 -4.96 -10.48 -2.59
CA SER A 54 -6.16 -10.99 -3.25
C SER A 54 -7.39 -10.21 -2.84
N ILE A 55 -8.22 -9.84 -3.82
CA ILE A 55 -9.51 -9.17 -3.59
C ILE A 55 -10.63 -10.16 -3.22
N LEU A 56 -10.42 -11.48 -3.37
CA LEU A 56 -11.50 -12.47 -3.32
C LEU A 56 -12.24 -12.50 -1.97
N GLU A 57 -11.52 -12.35 -0.86
CA GLU A 57 -12.12 -12.30 0.48
C GLU A 57 -13.03 -11.08 0.63
N ILE A 58 -12.52 -9.89 0.31
CA ILE A 58 -13.27 -8.64 0.36
C ILE A 58 -14.49 -8.69 -0.58
N ALA A 59 -14.31 -9.19 -1.80
CA ALA A 59 -15.39 -9.34 -2.77
C ALA A 59 -16.48 -10.29 -2.26
N GLY A 60 -16.11 -11.41 -1.62
CA GLY A 60 -17.05 -12.34 -1.00
C GLY A 60 -17.88 -11.69 0.11
N ILE A 61 -17.22 -10.95 1.01
CA ILE A 61 -17.87 -10.22 2.10
C ILE A 61 -18.81 -9.14 1.57
N ILE A 62 -18.37 -8.36 0.58
CA ILE A 62 -19.18 -7.32 -0.07
C ILE A 62 -20.40 -7.94 -0.73
N ASN A 63 -20.23 -8.98 -1.56
CA ASN A 63 -21.34 -9.61 -2.27
C ASN A 63 -22.39 -10.16 -1.29
N SER A 64 -21.97 -10.87 -0.25
CA SER A 64 -22.89 -11.36 0.80
C SER A 64 -23.59 -10.22 1.53
N ALA A 65 -22.89 -9.12 1.84
CA ALA A 65 -23.50 -7.96 2.48
C ALA A 65 -24.50 -7.23 1.57
N LEU A 66 -24.21 -7.12 0.26
CA LEU A 66 -25.13 -6.54 -0.70
C LEU A 66 -26.39 -7.40 -0.85
N GLU A 67 -26.27 -8.73 -0.87
CA GLU A 67 -27.43 -9.64 -0.86
C GLU A 67 -28.30 -9.45 0.38
N ASP A 68 -27.69 -9.29 1.56
CA ASP A 68 -28.40 -9.13 2.83
C ASP A 68 -29.09 -7.75 2.98
N TYR A 69 -28.42 -6.67 2.55
CA TYR A 69 -28.82 -5.30 2.86
C TYR A 69 -29.32 -4.51 1.64
N PHE A 70 -28.91 -4.85 0.43
CA PHE A 70 -29.31 -4.17 -0.81
C PHE A 70 -29.75 -5.16 -1.90
N PRO A 71 -30.75 -6.03 -1.63
CA PRO A 71 -31.23 -7.02 -2.61
C PRO A 71 -32.01 -6.40 -3.78
N ASP A 72 -32.42 -5.13 -3.66
CA ASP A 72 -33.16 -4.43 -4.72
C ASP A 72 -32.23 -4.08 -5.90
N PRO A 73 -32.46 -4.66 -7.09
CA PRO A 73 -31.63 -4.42 -8.27
C PRO A 73 -31.76 -3.00 -8.83
N SER A 74 -32.70 -2.18 -8.34
CA SER A 74 -32.84 -0.78 -8.73
C SER A 74 -31.78 0.13 -8.09
N VAL A 75 -31.10 -0.34 -7.03
CA VAL A 75 -29.99 0.37 -6.41
C VAL A 75 -28.74 0.19 -7.26
N HIS A 76 -28.22 1.29 -7.79
CA HIS A 76 -26.95 1.31 -8.50
C HIS A 76 -25.79 1.20 -7.51
N ILE A 77 -24.96 0.19 -7.69
CA ILE A 77 -23.76 -0.03 -6.86
C ILE A 77 -22.54 0.42 -7.64
N ILE A 78 -21.75 1.32 -7.06
CA ILE A 78 -20.46 1.76 -7.59
C ILE A 78 -19.37 1.61 -6.53
N ALA A 79 -18.12 1.77 -6.94
CA ALA A 79 -16.96 1.81 -6.05
C ALA A 79 -15.90 2.75 -6.63
N GLU A 80 -14.94 3.14 -5.79
CA GLU A 80 -13.83 4.05 -6.10
C GLU A 80 -12.45 3.35 -5.96
N PRO A 81 -12.19 2.22 -6.64
CA PRO A 81 -10.92 1.52 -6.56
C PRO A 81 -9.77 2.32 -7.20
N GLY A 82 -8.87 2.86 -6.37
CA GLY A 82 -7.60 3.45 -6.82
C GLY A 82 -6.47 2.41 -6.86
N ARG A 83 -5.87 2.15 -5.69
CA ARG A 83 -4.70 1.26 -5.53
C ARG A 83 -4.84 -0.09 -6.22
N TYR A 84 -6.04 -0.69 -6.16
CA TYR A 84 -6.35 -1.96 -6.81
C TYR A 84 -5.96 -2.01 -8.30
N TYR A 85 -6.24 -0.95 -9.06
CA TYR A 85 -5.99 -0.97 -10.50
C TYR A 85 -4.53 -0.72 -10.89
N VAL A 86 -3.79 0.05 -10.10
CA VAL A 86 -2.52 0.65 -10.57
C VAL A 86 -1.29 0.24 -9.77
N CYS A 87 -1.45 -0.28 -8.54
CA CYS A 87 -0.32 -0.50 -7.63
C CYS A 87 0.73 -1.47 -8.19
N SER A 88 0.32 -2.61 -8.76
CA SER A 88 1.23 -3.62 -9.35
C SER A 88 1.54 -3.38 -10.82
N ALA A 89 0.94 -2.37 -11.45
CA ALA A 89 1.15 -2.07 -12.87
C ALA A 89 2.49 -1.36 -13.15
N TYR A 90 3.16 -0.84 -12.12
CA TYR A 90 4.39 -0.07 -12.24
C TYR A 90 5.54 -0.74 -11.49
N THR A 91 6.74 -0.69 -12.09
CA THR A 91 7.99 -1.06 -11.44
C THR A 91 8.95 0.11 -11.59
N LEU A 92 9.47 0.61 -10.47
CA LEU A 92 10.43 1.71 -10.46
C LEU A 92 11.85 1.15 -10.48
N ALA A 93 12.63 1.55 -11.49
CA ALA A 93 14.05 1.24 -11.58
C ALA A 93 14.86 2.50 -11.28
N CYS A 94 15.78 2.42 -10.31
CA CYS A 94 16.68 3.50 -9.96
C CYS A 94 18.13 3.09 -10.19
N ASN A 95 18.98 4.07 -10.51
CA ASN A 95 20.41 3.87 -10.63
C ASN A 95 21.10 4.22 -9.31
N VAL A 96 21.92 3.30 -8.77
CA VAL A 96 22.84 3.60 -7.68
C VAL A 96 23.98 4.45 -8.23
N HIS A 97 24.09 5.69 -7.79
CA HIS A 97 25.11 6.63 -8.29
C HIS A 97 26.25 6.88 -7.28
N SER A 98 26.07 6.48 -6.03
CA SER A 98 27.09 6.57 -4.99
C SER A 98 26.91 5.45 -3.96
N ILE A 99 28.04 4.97 -3.43
CA ILE A 99 28.09 3.91 -2.43
C ILE A 99 29.03 4.35 -1.32
N ARG A 100 28.60 4.21 -0.06
CA ARG A 100 29.44 4.49 1.12
C ARG A 100 29.46 3.28 2.04
N GLY A 101 30.63 2.69 2.24
CA GLY A 101 30.86 1.70 3.28
C GLY A 101 31.14 2.37 4.63
N VAL A 102 30.44 1.95 5.68
CA VAL A 102 30.66 2.37 7.06
C VAL A 102 31.09 1.16 7.86
N ALA A 103 32.28 1.22 8.47
CA ALA A 103 32.75 0.15 9.34
C ALA A 103 31.82 0.01 10.55
N THR A 104 31.32 -1.19 10.78
CA THR A 104 30.43 -1.55 11.89
C THR A 104 30.95 -2.81 12.58
N LYS A 105 30.22 -3.29 13.58
CA LYS A 105 30.43 -4.61 14.16
C LYS A 105 29.17 -5.43 13.97
N ASP A 106 29.35 -6.72 13.73
CA ASP A 106 28.24 -7.66 13.76
C ASP A 106 27.60 -7.66 15.17
N PRO A 107 26.28 -7.49 15.28
CA PRO A 107 25.61 -7.31 16.58
C PRO A 107 25.63 -8.57 17.45
N VAL A 108 25.94 -9.75 16.88
CA VAL A 108 25.96 -11.03 17.60
C VAL A 108 27.38 -11.48 17.91
N THR A 109 28.29 -11.36 16.94
CA THR A 109 29.65 -11.91 17.03
C THR A 109 30.72 -10.87 17.38
N GLU A 110 30.36 -9.58 17.39
CA GLU A 110 31.27 -8.43 17.53
C GLU A 110 32.40 -8.35 16.49
N ALA A 111 32.37 -9.22 15.48
CA ALA A 111 33.36 -9.23 14.41
C ALA A 111 33.26 -7.95 13.57
N PRO A 112 34.38 -7.46 13.00
CA PRO A 112 34.34 -6.35 12.06
C PRO A 112 33.37 -6.62 10.91
N SER A 113 32.47 -5.68 10.68
CA SER A 113 31.48 -5.71 9.60
C SER A 113 31.47 -4.38 8.84
N THR A 114 30.66 -4.29 7.80
CA THR A 114 30.48 -3.07 7.01
C THR A 114 29.01 -2.93 6.69
N HIS A 115 28.46 -1.76 7.01
CA HIS A 115 27.14 -1.34 6.55
C HIS A 115 27.30 -0.50 5.27
N TYR A 116 26.56 -0.83 4.22
CA TYR A 116 26.62 -0.08 2.95
C TYR A 116 25.44 0.88 2.82
N MET A 117 25.73 2.14 2.50
CA MET A 117 24.72 3.13 2.14
C MET A 117 24.71 3.30 0.62
N TYR A 118 23.60 2.98 -0.03
CA TYR A 118 23.39 3.13 -1.47
C TYR A 118 22.57 4.38 -1.75
N TYR A 119 23.10 5.29 -2.57
CA TYR A 119 22.40 6.51 -2.98
C TYR A 119 21.86 6.34 -4.40
N ILE A 120 20.54 6.48 -4.54
CA ILE A 120 19.82 6.33 -5.79
C ILE A 120 19.36 7.68 -6.33
N ASN A 121 19.05 7.72 -7.63
CA ASN A 121 18.69 8.95 -8.34
C ASN A 121 17.21 9.39 -8.17
N ASP A 122 16.47 8.80 -7.24
CA ASP A 122 15.11 9.19 -6.84
C ASP A 122 14.93 8.94 -5.33
N GLY A 123 14.02 9.66 -4.68
CA GLY A 123 13.94 9.70 -3.22
C GLY A 123 12.55 10.03 -2.69
N VAL A 124 12.44 10.33 -1.40
CA VAL A 124 11.16 10.58 -0.71
C VAL A 124 10.49 11.87 -1.20
N TYR A 125 11.23 12.77 -1.84
CA TYR A 125 10.68 13.96 -2.49
C TYR A 125 10.19 13.71 -3.93
N GLY A 126 10.44 12.51 -4.46
CA GLY A 126 10.03 12.06 -5.78
C GLY A 126 9.08 10.87 -5.68
N SER A 127 9.40 9.76 -6.36
CA SER A 127 8.49 8.61 -6.43
C SER A 127 8.29 7.91 -5.08
N PHE A 128 9.25 8.02 -4.15
CA PHE A 128 9.18 7.40 -2.82
C PHE A 128 8.48 8.26 -1.77
N ASN A 129 7.78 9.32 -2.17
CA ASN A 129 6.92 10.09 -1.24
C ASN A 129 5.86 9.21 -0.54
N CYS A 130 5.52 8.06 -1.14
CA CYS A 130 4.65 7.05 -0.56
C CYS A 130 5.15 6.49 0.78
N VAL A 131 6.46 6.53 1.05
CA VAL A 131 7.03 6.16 2.36
C VAL A 131 6.54 7.13 3.44
N LEU A 132 6.50 8.43 3.13
CA LEU A 132 6.09 9.48 4.08
C LEU A 132 4.57 9.61 4.19
N TYR A 133 3.87 9.68 3.05
CA TYR A 133 2.45 10.06 3.01
C TYR A 133 1.48 8.87 2.95
N ASP A 134 1.91 7.74 2.42
CA ASP A 134 1.08 6.54 2.22
C ASP A 134 1.53 5.37 3.11
N HIS A 135 2.52 5.62 3.97
CA HIS A 135 3.12 4.68 4.93
C HIS A 135 3.48 3.34 4.29
N GLN A 136 3.93 3.38 3.03
CA GLN A 136 4.28 2.18 2.29
C GLN A 136 5.67 1.69 2.69
N HIS A 137 5.77 0.37 2.85
CA HIS A 137 7.06 -0.31 2.93
C HIS A 137 7.54 -0.66 1.53
N VAL A 138 8.67 -0.09 1.13
CA VAL A 138 9.30 -0.37 -0.17
C VAL A 138 10.43 -1.37 -0.01
N VAL A 139 10.57 -2.27 -0.98
CA VAL A 139 11.63 -3.29 -0.98
C VAL A 139 12.59 -2.99 -2.13
N GLY A 140 13.82 -2.63 -1.79
CA GLY A 140 14.90 -2.47 -2.78
C GLY A 140 15.44 -3.83 -3.22
N GLN A 141 15.43 -4.09 -4.53
CA GLN A 141 15.97 -5.32 -5.11
C GLN A 141 16.94 -4.97 -6.25
N PRO A 142 18.14 -5.57 -6.30
CA PRO A 142 19.04 -5.40 -7.43
C PRO A 142 18.40 -5.96 -8.70
N LEU A 143 18.49 -5.21 -9.81
CA LEU A 143 17.98 -5.68 -11.10
C LEU A 143 18.76 -6.88 -11.66
N LYS A 144 20.04 -7.01 -11.28
CA LYS A 144 20.89 -8.15 -11.61
C LYS A 144 20.96 -9.11 -10.44
N GLU A 145 21.03 -10.40 -10.74
CA GLU A 145 21.22 -11.43 -9.72
C GLU A 145 22.67 -11.52 -9.25
N TYR A 146 22.86 -11.79 -7.96
CA TYR A 146 24.17 -11.97 -7.31
C TYR A 146 24.19 -13.26 -6.48
N PRO A 147 24.06 -14.45 -7.11
CA PRO A 147 23.74 -15.72 -6.43
C PRO A 147 24.84 -16.25 -5.48
N HIS A 148 26.03 -15.66 -5.50
CA HIS A 148 27.17 -16.06 -4.67
C HIS A 148 27.77 -14.89 -3.87
N SER A 149 27.14 -13.72 -3.91
CA SER A 149 27.62 -12.57 -3.17
C SER A 149 27.19 -12.65 -1.71
N LYS A 150 28.10 -12.26 -0.82
CA LYS A 150 27.76 -12.06 0.59
C LYS A 150 26.75 -10.92 0.70
N LEU A 151 25.72 -11.10 1.51
CA LEU A 151 24.78 -10.03 1.85
C LEU A 151 25.33 -9.21 3.01
N HIS A 152 25.10 -7.91 2.94
CA HIS A 152 25.52 -6.93 3.92
C HIS A 152 24.34 -6.10 4.40
N SER A 153 24.32 -5.75 5.69
CA SER A 153 23.39 -4.75 6.21
C SER A 153 23.59 -3.46 5.41
N SER A 154 22.51 -2.93 4.88
CA SER A 154 22.53 -1.85 3.93
C SER A 154 21.34 -0.91 4.13
N SER A 155 21.48 0.33 3.68
CA SER A 155 20.43 1.34 3.62
C SER A 155 20.37 1.97 2.23
N ILE A 156 19.18 2.41 1.82
CA ILE A 156 18.96 3.07 0.52
C ILE A 156 18.50 4.51 0.76
N TRP A 157 19.17 5.44 0.10
CA TRP A 157 19.02 6.89 0.27
C TRP A 157 18.66 7.53 -1.06
N GLY A 158 17.84 8.56 -1.03
CA GLY A 158 17.58 9.40 -2.18
C GLY A 158 18.73 10.37 -2.49
N PRO A 159 18.59 11.17 -3.55
CA PRO A 159 19.67 12.00 -4.08
C PRO A 159 19.84 13.35 -3.36
N THR A 160 18.95 13.69 -2.42
CA THR A 160 18.96 15.03 -1.81
C THR A 160 19.94 15.14 -0.65
N CYS A 161 20.16 16.37 -0.17
CA CYS A 161 21.01 16.64 0.99
C CYS A 161 20.27 16.49 2.33
N ASP A 162 18.97 16.19 2.32
CA ASP A 162 18.18 16.02 3.54
C ASP A 162 18.38 14.62 4.11
N GLY A 163 18.67 14.52 5.41
CA GLY A 163 18.80 13.23 6.10
C GLY A 163 17.48 12.46 6.22
N LEU A 164 16.34 13.10 5.96
CA LEU A 164 15.04 12.43 5.85
C LEU A 164 14.82 11.76 4.50
N ASP A 165 15.70 11.98 3.51
CA ASP A 165 15.65 11.33 2.20
C ASP A 165 16.22 9.91 2.25
N GLN A 166 15.67 9.11 3.15
CA GLN A 166 15.99 7.71 3.34
C GLN A 166 14.81 6.86 2.86
N VAL A 167 15.05 6.04 1.83
CA VAL A 167 14.02 5.22 1.18
C VAL A 167 13.87 3.87 1.88
N VAL A 168 14.99 3.26 2.28
CA VAL A 168 15.01 2.00 3.04
C VAL A 168 16.00 2.16 4.19
N GLU A 169 15.51 2.02 5.42
CA GLU A 169 16.33 2.16 6.63
C GLU A 169 17.33 1.01 6.77
N GLU A 170 16.84 -0.23 6.66
CA GLU A 170 17.67 -1.43 6.75
C GLU A 170 17.20 -2.51 5.78
N THR A 171 18.14 -3.11 5.06
CA THR A 171 17.93 -4.26 4.20
C THR A 171 19.23 -5.05 4.02
N LEU A 172 19.13 -6.24 3.42
CA LEU A 172 20.28 -7.06 3.07
C LEU A 172 20.50 -7.03 1.56
N LEU A 173 21.63 -6.48 1.15
CA LEU A 173 22.01 -6.38 -0.25
C LEU A 173 23.43 -6.89 -0.47
N PRO A 174 23.75 -7.43 -1.66
CA PRO A 174 25.14 -7.64 -2.05
C PRO A 174 25.84 -6.28 -2.20
N GLU A 175 27.17 -6.29 -2.23
CA GLU A 175 27.94 -5.15 -2.72
C GLU A 175 27.66 -4.97 -4.21
N LEU A 176 27.10 -3.81 -4.60
CA LEU A 176 26.61 -3.49 -5.95
C LEU A 176 27.64 -2.84 -6.86
#